data_AF-A0A7S1DCF8-F1
#
_entry.id   AF-A0A7S1DCF8-F1
#
_cell.length_a   1.000
_cell.length_b   1.000
_cell.length_c   1.000
_cell.angle_alpha   90.00
_cell.angle_beta   90.00
_cell.angle_gamma   90.00
#
_symmetry.space_group_name_H-M   'P 1'
#
loop_
_entity.id
_entity.type
_entity.pdbx_description
1 polymer ?
#
loop_
_entity_poly.entity_id
_entity_poly.type
_entity_poly.pdbx_seq_one_letter_code
_entity_poly.pdbx_strand_id
1 'polypeptide(L)'
;KAAGNEANGAKRKANGITGDSYDALSLQDIQSRIASLCRRVPMVPDEGLDDNDKAAVRTWATQLQAVIEEFNLLLCCISAATYKWGSERTGAADQNLSVLSAELGNAQDQISSAVTPRLTNVLAPVVDLVIDKTITTKNESGEEVKQNMFTQKEVDPDFLQLCATILCRNARLLRQVVLANFHKIHKCIGDYLEAHQKDSQNDSRGFAY
;
A
#
# COMPACT_ATOMS: atom_id res chain seq x y z
N LYS A 1 -60.64 -25.48 10.04
CA LYS A 1 -59.67 -25.27 11.14
C LYS A 1 -58.28 -25.58 10.59
N ALA A 2 -57.50 -24.55 10.32
CA ALA A 2 -56.10 -24.66 9.91
C ALA A 2 -55.23 -24.53 11.16
N ALA A 3 -54.30 -25.47 11.32
CA ALA A 3 -53.15 -25.49 12.22
C ALA A 3 -52.13 -26.38 11.48
N GLY A 4 -50.88 -26.00 11.18
CA GLY A 4 -49.92 -25.20 11.94
C GLY A 4 -48.81 -26.15 12.39
N ASN A 5 -47.62 -26.07 11.77
CA ASN A 5 -46.26 -26.25 12.34
C ASN A 5 -45.24 -26.51 11.21
N GLU A 6 -44.33 -25.56 10.98
CA GLU A 6 -42.93 -25.52 11.46
C GLU A 6 -41.98 -26.19 10.44
N ALA A 7 -41.26 -25.41 9.64
CA ALA A 7 -39.97 -24.77 9.96
C ALA A 7 -38.79 -25.76 9.98
N ASN A 8 -37.96 -25.70 8.93
CA ASN A 8 -36.49 -25.84 8.99
C ASN A 8 -35.93 -25.53 7.59
N GLY A 9 -34.99 -24.62 7.37
CA GLY A 9 -34.08 -23.97 8.30
C GLY A 9 -32.66 -24.13 7.80
N ALA A 10 -32.22 -23.27 6.87
CA ALA A 10 -30.81 -22.98 6.64
C ALA A 10 -30.65 -21.62 5.93
N LYS A 11 -31.16 -20.54 6.55
CA LYS A 11 -30.64 -19.21 6.23
C LYS A 11 -29.20 -19.20 6.75
N ARG A 12 -28.22 -19.22 5.83
CA ARG A 12 -26.81 -18.91 6.13
C ARG A 12 -26.82 -17.64 6.98
N LYS A 13 -26.39 -17.75 8.23
CA LYS A 13 -26.14 -16.58 9.07
C LYS A 13 -25.01 -15.82 8.42
N ALA A 14 -25.34 -14.76 7.69
CA ALA A 14 -24.37 -13.75 7.34
C ALA A 14 -23.89 -13.15 8.66
N ASN A 15 -22.68 -13.50 9.09
CA ASN A 15 -21.94 -12.76 10.11
C ASN A 15 -21.52 -11.39 9.53
N GLY A 16 -22.50 -10.63 9.03
CA GLY A 16 -22.30 -9.32 8.46
C GLY A 16 -22.09 -8.33 9.59
N ILE A 17 -20.86 -7.85 9.75
CA ILE A 17 -20.58 -6.64 10.50
C ILE A 17 -21.33 -5.52 9.75
N THR A 18 -22.49 -5.13 10.27
CA THR A 18 -23.33 -4.06 9.73
C THR A 18 -23.25 -2.89 10.70
N GLY A 19 -22.18 -2.12 10.56
CA GLY A 19 -22.08 -0.77 11.11
C GLY A 19 -22.16 0.22 9.96
N ASP A 20 -22.80 1.36 10.19
CA ASP A 20 -22.97 2.43 9.20
C ASP A 20 -21.59 2.81 8.62
N SER A 21 -21.32 2.43 7.37
CA SER A 21 -20.12 2.73 6.55
C SER A 21 -19.03 1.66 6.35
N TYR A 22 -19.18 0.41 6.79
CA TYR A 22 -18.20 -0.65 6.44
C TYR A 22 -18.72 -1.62 5.36
N ASP A 23 -18.20 -1.48 4.15
CA ASP A 23 -18.36 -2.45 3.07
C ASP A 23 -17.05 -3.22 2.86
N ALA A 24 -17.10 -4.54 3.07
CA ALA A 24 -15.96 -5.42 2.82
C ALA A 24 -15.62 -5.43 1.32
N LEU A 25 -14.36 -5.14 0.99
CA LEU A 25 -13.89 -5.18 -0.39
C LEU A 25 -13.85 -6.62 -0.88
N SER A 26 -14.46 -6.87 -2.04
CA SER A 26 -14.28 -8.13 -2.75
C SER A 26 -12.89 -8.20 -3.40
N LEU A 27 -12.44 -9.40 -3.74
CA LEU A 27 -11.21 -9.58 -4.54
C LEU A 27 -11.29 -8.86 -5.90
N GLN A 28 -12.47 -8.80 -6.51
CA GLN A 28 -12.72 -8.07 -7.76
C GLN A 28 -12.55 -6.56 -7.57
N ASP A 29 -13.03 -6.01 -6.44
CA ASP A 29 -12.86 -4.60 -6.10
C ASP A 29 -11.39 -4.26 -5.90
N ILE A 30 -10.67 -5.12 -5.16
CA ILE A 30 -9.23 -4.98 -4.91
C ILE A 30 -8.47 -5.02 -6.23
N GLN A 31 -8.74 -6.01 -7.09
CA GLN A 31 -8.10 -6.14 -8.41
C GLN A 31 -8.34 -4.89 -9.27
N SER A 32 -9.57 -4.39 -9.32
CA SER A 32 -9.92 -3.19 -10.10
C SER A 32 -9.23 -1.94 -9.57
N ARG A 33 -9.12 -1.79 -8.24
CA ARG A 33 -8.38 -0.69 -7.60
C ARG A 33 -6.88 -0.77 -7.89
N ILE A 34 -6.27 -1.95 -7.86
CA ILE A 34 -4.86 -2.14 -8.26
C ILE A 34 -4.64 -1.75 -9.73
N ALA A 35 -5.55 -2.13 -10.63
CA ALA A 35 -5.49 -1.69 -12.03
C ALA A 35 -5.58 -0.16 -12.18
N SER A 36 -6.39 0.49 -11.34
CA SER A 36 -6.48 1.96 -11.29
C SER A 36 -5.17 2.58 -10.78
N LEU A 37 -4.53 1.99 -9.78
CA LEU A 37 -3.25 2.45 -9.24
C LEU A 37 -2.14 2.46 -10.28
N CYS A 38 -2.11 1.49 -11.21
CA CYS A 38 -1.15 1.49 -12.32
C CYS A 38 -1.19 2.80 -13.15
N ARG A 39 -2.36 3.43 -13.28
CA ARG A 39 -2.53 4.70 -14.00
C ARG A 39 -2.10 5.91 -13.18
N ARG A 40 -2.00 5.77 -11.85
CA ARG A 40 -1.66 6.83 -10.91
C ARG A 40 -0.17 6.84 -10.54
N VAL A 41 0.60 5.81 -10.91
CA VAL A 41 2.05 5.80 -10.74
C VAL A 41 2.65 6.99 -11.51
N PRO A 42 3.37 7.91 -10.83
CA PRO A 42 3.85 9.14 -11.44
C PRO A 42 4.76 8.84 -12.63
N MET A 43 4.57 9.60 -13.71
CA MET A 43 5.45 9.55 -14.87
C MET A 43 6.80 10.17 -14.52
N VAL A 44 7.86 9.66 -15.15
CA VAL A 44 9.17 10.32 -15.13
C VAL A 44 9.26 11.12 -16.43
N PRO A 45 9.64 12.41 -16.40
CA PRO A 45 9.82 13.21 -17.61
C PRO A 45 10.81 12.58 -18.60
N ASP A 46 10.69 12.94 -19.88
CA ASP A 46 11.55 12.40 -20.95
C ASP A 46 13.00 12.86 -20.81
N GLU A 47 13.20 14.08 -20.29
CA GLU A 47 14.47 14.64 -19.86
C GLU A 47 14.99 14.06 -18.53
N GLY A 48 14.17 13.30 -17.80
CA GLY A 48 14.49 12.78 -16.47
C GLY A 48 14.10 13.72 -15.33
N LEU A 49 14.49 13.39 -14.10
CA LEU A 49 14.37 14.28 -12.95
C LEU A 49 15.70 15.02 -12.75
N ASP A 50 15.64 16.33 -12.51
CA ASP A 50 16.81 17.13 -12.13
C ASP A 50 17.10 16.91 -10.65
N ASP A 51 18.31 16.44 -10.33
CA ASP A 51 18.74 16.18 -8.95
C ASP A 51 19.08 17.46 -8.17
N ASN A 52 19.15 18.62 -8.84
CA ASN A 52 19.28 19.93 -8.21
C ASN A 52 17.91 20.53 -7.83
N ASP A 53 16.83 20.09 -8.50
CA ASP A 53 15.47 20.49 -8.16
C ASP A 53 14.91 19.61 -7.03
N LYS A 54 15.37 19.89 -5.80
CA LYS A 54 14.92 19.20 -4.58
C LYS A 54 13.38 19.17 -4.46
N ALA A 55 12.68 20.20 -4.94
CA ALA A 55 11.23 20.29 -4.85
C ALA A 55 10.56 19.29 -5.80
N ALA A 56 10.95 19.28 -7.07
CA ALA A 56 10.41 18.34 -8.06
C ALA A 56 10.68 16.88 -7.68
N VAL A 57 11.90 16.57 -7.23
CA VAL A 57 12.27 15.23 -6.77
C VAL A 57 11.41 14.79 -5.58
N ARG A 58 11.21 15.67 -4.60
CA ARG A 58 10.36 15.40 -3.43
C ARG A 58 8.90 15.22 -3.81
N THR A 59 8.37 16.00 -4.74
CA THR A 59 7.00 15.86 -5.25
C THR A 59 6.81 14.52 -5.94
N TRP A 60 7.71 14.15 -6.85
CA TRP A 60 7.65 12.85 -7.53
C TRP A 60 7.74 11.68 -6.54
N ALA A 61 8.68 11.75 -5.60
CA ALA A 61 8.87 10.73 -4.58
C ALA A 61 7.63 10.59 -3.68
N THR A 62 7.01 11.71 -3.31
CA THR A 62 5.78 11.74 -2.48
C THR A 62 4.62 11.08 -3.22
N GLN A 63 4.44 11.39 -4.51
CA GLN A 63 3.40 10.78 -5.34
C GLN A 63 3.61 9.26 -5.48
N LEU A 64 4.85 8.82 -5.68
CA LEU A 64 5.16 7.41 -5.78
C LEU A 64 4.92 6.68 -4.45
N GLN A 65 5.35 7.27 -3.32
CA GLN A 65 5.10 6.71 -1.98
C GLN A 65 3.60 6.59 -1.70
N ALA A 66 2.80 7.62 -1.99
CA ALA A 66 1.36 7.56 -1.77
C ALA A 66 0.68 6.41 -2.51
N VAL A 67 1.13 6.13 -3.74
CA VAL A 67 0.62 5.02 -4.57
C VAL A 67 1.05 3.65 -4.03
N ILE A 68 2.29 3.51 -3.56
CA ILE A 68 2.80 2.29 -2.92
C ILE A 68 2.02 2.00 -1.63
N GLU A 69 1.69 3.03 -0.87
CA GLU A 69 0.99 2.89 0.41
C GLU A 69 -0.44 2.44 0.20
N GLU A 70 -1.13 3.04 -0.77
CA GLU A 70 -2.48 2.61 -1.15
C GLU A 70 -2.48 1.17 -1.66
N PHE A 71 -1.47 0.77 -2.43
CA PHE A 71 -1.30 -0.62 -2.86
C PHE A 71 -1.13 -1.57 -1.66
N ASN A 72 -0.24 -1.26 -0.72
CA ASN A 72 -0.02 -2.08 0.47
C ASN A 72 -1.29 -2.24 1.32
N LEU A 73 -2.06 -1.17 1.48
CA LEU A 73 -3.35 -1.22 2.19
C LEU A 73 -4.36 -2.13 1.49
N LEU A 74 -4.42 -2.09 0.14
CA LEU A 74 -5.28 -2.99 -0.62
C LEU A 74 -4.87 -4.47 -0.43
N LEU A 75 -3.57 -4.76 -0.35
CA LEU A 75 -3.10 -6.13 -0.13
C LEU A 75 -3.50 -6.65 1.25
N CYS A 76 -3.47 -5.80 2.28
CA CYS A 76 -3.96 -6.17 3.62
C CYS A 76 -5.43 -6.62 3.59
N CYS A 77 -6.26 -6.02 2.73
CA CYS A 77 -7.66 -6.39 2.57
C CYS A 77 -7.88 -7.77 1.89
N ILE A 78 -6.87 -8.32 1.19
CA ILE A 78 -6.98 -9.63 0.53
C ILE A 78 -7.18 -10.75 1.55
N SER A 79 -6.51 -10.67 2.69
CA SER A 79 -6.65 -11.67 3.77
C SER A 79 -8.10 -11.81 4.25
N ALA A 80 -8.79 -10.68 4.43
CA ALA A 80 -10.21 -10.63 4.78
C ALA A 80 -11.09 -11.14 3.63
N ALA A 81 -10.81 -10.75 2.38
CA ALA A 81 -11.59 -11.16 1.21
C ALA A 81 -11.47 -12.66 0.87
N THR A 82 -10.35 -13.30 1.25
CA THR A 82 -10.05 -14.72 1.02
C THR A 82 -10.35 -15.60 2.24
N TYR A 83 -10.82 -15.01 3.33
CA TYR A 83 -11.08 -15.75 4.56
C TYR A 83 -12.22 -16.76 4.36
N LYS A 84 -11.93 -18.02 4.66
CA LYS A 84 -12.88 -19.13 4.70
C LYS A 84 -12.50 -20.04 5.85
N TRP A 85 -13.48 -20.60 6.53
CA TRP A 85 -13.21 -21.56 7.59
C TRP A 85 -12.62 -22.84 6.99
N GLY A 86 -11.73 -23.53 7.72
CA GLY A 86 -10.93 -24.64 7.17
C GLY A 86 -11.75 -25.78 6.57
N SER A 87 -12.98 -26.02 7.06
CA SER A 87 -13.89 -27.04 6.50
C SER A 87 -14.58 -26.60 5.20
N GLU A 88 -14.48 -25.34 4.81
CA GLU A 88 -15.06 -24.76 3.58
C GLU A 88 -14.00 -24.65 2.45
N ARG A 89 -12.78 -25.12 2.70
CA ARG A 89 -11.68 -25.09 1.72
C ARG A 89 -11.45 -26.48 1.14
N THR A 90 -11.45 -26.56 -0.19
CA THR A 90 -10.93 -27.73 -0.91
C THR A 90 -9.40 -27.69 -0.91
N GLY A 91 -8.75 -28.85 -1.10
CA GLY A 91 -7.28 -28.91 -1.20
C GLY A 91 -6.72 -28.05 -2.35
N ALA A 92 -7.43 -27.96 -3.47
CA ALA A 92 -7.07 -27.10 -4.60
C ALA A 92 -7.21 -25.61 -4.27
N ALA A 93 -8.28 -25.21 -3.56
CA ALA A 93 -8.47 -23.83 -3.13
C ALA A 93 -7.38 -23.38 -2.15
N ASP A 94 -6.91 -24.26 -1.27
CA ASP A 94 -5.83 -23.97 -0.33
C ASP A 94 -4.47 -23.81 -1.04
N GLN A 95 -4.18 -24.67 -2.03
CA GLN A 95 -2.99 -24.52 -2.88
C GLN A 95 -2.99 -23.19 -3.64
N ASN A 96 -4.10 -22.84 -4.29
CA ASN A 96 -4.22 -21.58 -5.04
C ASN A 96 -4.09 -20.35 -4.13
N LEU A 97 -4.62 -20.43 -2.91
CA LEU A 97 -4.47 -19.36 -1.91
C LEU A 97 -3.03 -19.23 -1.40
N SER A 98 -2.34 -20.36 -1.22
CA SER A 98 -0.92 -20.37 -0.85
C SER A 98 -0.05 -19.71 -1.92
N VAL A 99 -0.29 -20.02 -3.21
CA VAL A 99 0.39 -19.35 -4.33
C VAL A 99 0.09 -17.85 -4.33
N LEU A 100 -1.19 -17.45 -4.21
CA LEU A 100 -1.57 -16.04 -4.13
C LEU A 100 -0.83 -15.33 -2.98
N SER A 101 -0.82 -15.92 -1.79
CA SER A 101 -0.17 -15.33 -0.61
C SER A 101 1.33 -15.19 -0.77
N ALA A 102 2.00 -16.18 -1.37
CA ALA A 102 3.43 -16.14 -1.65
C ALA A 102 3.76 -15.03 -2.66
N GLU A 103 2.97 -14.87 -3.71
CA GLU A 103 3.19 -13.84 -4.72
C GLU A 103 2.94 -12.42 -4.18
N LEU A 104 1.94 -12.26 -3.30
CA LEU A 104 1.69 -11.02 -2.57
C LEU A 104 2.89 -10.62 -1.70
N GLY A 105 3.40 -11.54 -0.89
CA GLY A 105 4.57 -11.29 -0.04
C GLY A 105 5.80 -10.90 -0.87
N ASN A 106 6.07 -11.64 -1.96
CA ASN A 106 7.18 -11.36 -2.86
C ASN A 106 7.06 -9.95 -3.50
N ALA A 107 5.88 -9.56 -3.95
CA ALA A 107 5.67 -8.22 -4.51
C ALA A 107 5.90 -7.10 -3.48
N GLN A 108 5.43 -7.28 -2.24
CA GLN A 108 5.67 -6.34 -1.16
C GLN A 108 7.14 -6.24 -0.80
N ASP A 109 7.84 -7.38 -0.69
CA ASP A 109 9.27 -7.42 -0.37
C ASP A 109 10.12 -6.75 -1.45
N GLN A 110 9.80 -6.95 -2.72
CA GLN A 110 10.50 -6.29 -3.83
C GLN A 110 10.34 -4.77 -3.80
N ILE A 111 9.11 -4.27 -3.58
CA ILE A 111 8.86 -2.83 -3.49
C ILE A 111 9.53 -2.25 -2.24
N SER A 112 9.38 -2.93 -1.11
CA SER A 112 9.91 -2.51 0.20
C SER A 112 11.44 -2.47 0.24
N SER A 113 12.12 -3.40 -0.43
CA SER A 113 13.59 -3.46 -0.45
C SER A 113 14.21 -2.58 -1.54
N ALA A 114 13.58 -2.47 -2.71
CA ALA A 114 14.17 -1.78 -3.86
C ALA A 114 13.77 -0.29 -3.95
N VAL A 115 12.53 0.05 -3.59
CA VAL A 115 11.94 1.38 -3.87
C VAL A 115 11.82 2.22 -2.61
N THR A 116 11.20 1.68 -1.55
CA THR A 116 10.93 2.42 -0.30
C THR A 116 12.16 3.09 0.32
N PRO A 117 13.35 2.45 0.43
CA PRO A 117 14.49 3.09 1.08
C PRO A 117 15.01 4.29 0.29
N ARG A 118 14.87 4.26 -1.04
CA ARG A 118 15.29 5.36 -1.92
C ARG A 118 14.37 6.56 -1.78
N LEU A 119 13.07 6.31 -1.59
CA LEU A 119 12.08 7.36 -1.32
C LEU A 119 12.28 7.95 0.08
N THR A 120 12.42 7.11 1.11
CA THR A 120 12.62 7.55 2.50
C THR A 120 13.82 8.47 2.65
N ASN A 121 14.94 8.17 2.00
CA ASN A 121 16.16 8.99 2.07
C ASN A 121 15.95 10.43 1.59
N VAL A 122 15.02 10.67 0.65
CA VAL A 122 14.73 12.00 0.12
C VAL A 122 13.55 12.66 0.85
N LEU A 123 12.58 11.87 1.29
CA LEU A 123 11.37 12.36 1.96
C LEU A 123 11.60 12.71 3.43
N ALA A 124 12.40 11.91 4.13
CA ALA A 124 12.69 12.03 5.56
C ALA A 124 14.20 12.13 5.81
N PRO A 125 14.85 13.24 5.39
CA PRO A 125 16.26 13.47 5.67
C PRO A 125 16.50 13.62 7.18
N VAL A 126 17.67 13.18 7.65
CA VAL A 126 18.10 13.42 9.03
C VAL A 126 18.43 14.91 9.18
N VAL A 127 17.73 15.58 10.10
CA VAL A 127 17.90 17.00 10.39
C VAL A 127 18.22 17.21 11.86
N ASP A 128 19.20 18.06 12.14
CA ASP A 128 19.53 18.50 13.50
C ASP A 128 18.81 19.81 13.81
N LEU A 129 18.28 19.90 15.04
CA LEU A 129 17.68 21.13 15.55
C LEU A 129 18.80 22.03 16.07
N VAL A 130 19.10 23.11 15.36
CA VAL A 130 20.15 24.06 15.72
C VAL A 130 19.54 25.40 16.12
N ILE A 131 20.16 26.09 17.07
CA ILE A 131 19.76 27.46 17.43
C ILE A 131 20.21 28.38 16.30
N ASP A 132 19.24 28.93 15.57
CA ASP A 132 19.47 29.83 14.43
C ASP A 132 19.83 31.23 14.92
N LYS A 133 19.02 31.76 15.84
CA LYS A 133 19.16 33.12 16.37
C LYS A 133 18.73 33.19 17.82
N THR A 134 19.54 33.81 18.66
CA THR A 134 19.12 34.21 20.01
C THR A 134 18.76 35.69 19.97
N ILE A 135 17.47 36.00 20.09
CA ILE A 135 16.99 37.37 20.23
C ILE A 135 17.03 37.70 21.72
N THR A 136 17.89 38.64 22.11
CA THR A 136 17.90 39.19 23.46
C THR A 136 17.12 40.50 23.45
N THR A 137 15.92 40.47 23.99
CA THR A 137 15.07 41.67 24.15
C THR A 137 15.16 42.14 25.60
N LYS A 138 15.48 43.42 25.80
CA LYS A 138 15.36 44.08 27.10
C LYS A 138 13.95 44.64 27.25
N ASN A 139 13.24 44.20 28.28
CA ASN A 139 11.98 44.82 28.68
C ASN A 139 12.24 46.16 29.39
N GLU A 140 11.23 47.03 29.45
CA GLU A 140 11.30 48.35 30.11
C GLU A 140 11.68 48.27 31.60
N SER A 141 11.49 47.10 32.23
CA SER A 141 11.87 46.80 33.62
C SER A 141 13.35 46.41 33.81
N GLY A 142 14.15 46.38 32.74
CA GLY A 142 15.58 46.03 32.78
C GLY A 142 15.89 44.53 32.76
N GLU A 143 14.89 43.66 32.73
CA GLU A 143 15.07 42.21 32.56
C GLU A 143 15.40 41.84 31.11
N GLU A 144 16.43 41.00 30.94
CA GLU A 144 16.83 40.46 29.64
C GLU A 144 16.09 39.14 29.37
N VAL A 145 15.19 39.16 28.38
CA VAL A 145 14.53 37.95 27.88
C VAL A 145 15.31 37.44 26.67
N LYS A 146 15.91 36.26 26.80
CA LYS A 146 16.57 35.54 25.70
C LYS A 146 15.58 34.58 25.05
N GLN A 147 15.22 34.84 23.81
CA GLN A 147 14.40 33.94 23.00
C GLN A 147 15.27 33.27 21.94
N ASN A 148 15.43 31.95 22.03
CA ASN A 148 16.14 31.16 21.03
C ASN A 148 15.17 30.76 19.91
N MET A 149 15.45 31.17 18.69
CA MET A 149 14.83 30.65 17.47
C MET A 149 15.62 29.41 17.04
N PHE A 150 14.92 28.31 16.86
CA PHE A 150 15.50 27.05 16.40
C PHE A 150 15.18 26.85 14.91
N THR A 151 16.16 26.39 14.14
CA THR A 151 15.98 25.96 12.75
C THR A 151 16.45 24.52 12.58
N GLN A 152 15.93 23.84 11.56
CA GLN A 152 16.38 22.50 11.18
C GLN A 152 17.47 22.64 10.13
N LYS A 153 18.65 22.07 10.41
CA LYS A 153 19.75 22.00 9.45
C LYS A 153 20.00 20.55 9.05
N GLU A 154 20.15 20.32 7.75
CA GLU A 154 20.52 19.01 7.21
C GLU A 154 21.87 18.57 7.82
N VAL A 155 21.91 17.35 8.38
CA VAL A 155 23.11 16.83 9.05
C VAL A 155 24.22 16.54 8.03
N ASP A 156 23.84 16.03 6.86
CA ASP A 156 24.76 15.67 5.78
C ASP A 156 24.17 16.05 4.41
N PRO A 157 24.44 17.27 3.91
CA PRO A 157 23.93 17.72 2.62
C PRO A 157 24.53 16.94 1.43
N ASP A 158 25.76 16.43 1.55
CA ASP A 158 26.43 15.68 0.48
C ASP A 158 25.79 14.30 0.30
N PHE A 159 25.43 13.63 1.40
CA PHE A 159 24.67 12.39 1.37
C PHE A 159 23.28 12.57 0.77
N LEU A 160 22.60 13.67 1.09
CA LEU A 160 21.29 13.98 0.52
C LEU A 160 21.36 14.25 -0.97
N GLN A 161 22.38 14.97 -1.43
CA GLN A 161 22.62 15.17 -2.86
C GLN A 161 22.88 13.83 -3.56
N LEU A 162 23.72 12.97 -2.99
CA LEU A 162 23.97 11.63 -3.52
C LEU A 162 22.69 10.80 -3.61
N CYS A 163 21.83 10.85 -2.59
CA CYS A 163 20.53 10.17 -2.60
C CYS A 163 19.61 10.71 -3.70
N ALA A 164 19.55 12.02 -3.89
CA ALA A 164 18.79 12.66 -4.96
C ALA A 164 19.31 12.23 -6.35
N THR A 165 20.63 12.25 -6.57
CA THR A 165 21.23 11.80 -7.83
C THR A 165 20.93 10.32 -8.13
N ILE A 166 21.05 9.44 -7.13
CA ILE A 166 20.75 8.00 -7.28
C ILE A 166 19.26 7.80 -7.60
N LEU A 167 18.37 8.53 -6.93
CA LEU A 167 16.93 8.44 -7.18
C LEU A 167 16.59 8.91 -8.59
N CYS A 168 17.07 10.10 -8.99
CA CYS A 168 16.79 10.68 -10.30
C CYS A 168 17.29 9.78 -11.44
N ARG A 169 18.51 9.26 -11.31
CA ARG A 169 19.10 8.33 -12.30
C ARG A 169 18.29 7.04 -12.45
N ASN A 170 17.73 6.51 -11.37
CA ASN A 170 17.02 5.23 -11.36
C ASN A 170 15.50 5.36 -11.42
N ALA A 171 14.95 6.58 -11.46
CA ALA A 171 13.51 6.85 -11.32
C ALA A 171 12.66 6.03 -12.31
N ARG A 172 13.10 5.86 -13.56
CA ARG A 172 12.41 5.05 -14.57
C ARG A 172 12.36 3.58 -14.22
N LEU A 173 13.46 3.03 -13.72
CA LEU A 173 13.53 1.62 -13.31
C LEU A 173 12.72 1.39 -12.04
N LEU A 174 12.78 2.31 -11.06
CA LEU A 174 11.95 2.26 -9.86
C LEU A 174 10.46 2.25 -10.21
N ARG A 175 10.05 3.14 -11.12
CA ARG A 175 8.69 3.16 -11.67
C ARG A 175 8.31 1.82 -12.31
N GLN A 176 9.21 1.24 -13.10
CA GLN A 176 8.96 -0.04 -13.76
C GLN A 176 8.84 -1.20 -12.76
N VAL A 177 9.64 -1.21 -11.70
CA VAL A 177 9.55 -2.22 -10.63
C VAL A 177 8.18 -2.16 -9.94
N VAL A 178 7.70 -0.96 -9.62
CA VAL A 178 6.36 -0.77 -9.03
C VAL A 178 5.27 -1.27 -9.98
N LEU A 179 5.29 -0.85 -11.24
CA LEU A 179 4.30 -1.25 -12.23
C LEU A 179 4.30 -2.76 -12.51
N ALA A 180 5.47 -3.37 -12.62
CA ALA A 180 5.61 -4.80 -12.85
C ALA A 180 4.99 -5.60 -11.69
N ASN A 181 5.21 -5.16 -10.45
CA ASN A 181 4.63 -5.79 -9.27
C ASN A 181 3.12 -5.58 -9.18
N PHE A 182 2.62 -4.38 -9.49
CA PHE A 182 1.17 -4.13 -9.52
C PHE A 182 0.48 -5.00 -10.57
N HIS A 183 1.06 -5.09 -11.77
CA HIS A 183 0.55 -5.92 -12.85
C HIS A 183 0.58 -7.41 -12.50
N LYS A 184 1.66 -7.87 -11.87
CA LYS A 184 1.80 -9.25 -11.39
C LYS A 184 0.70 -9.60 -10.39
N ILE A 185 0.44 -8.75 -9.39
CA ILE A 185 -0.63 -8.99 -8.41
C ILE A 185 -2.01 -8.92 -9.05
N HIS A 186 -2.25 -7.95 -9.94
CA HIS A 186 -3.50 -7.87 -10.69
C HIS A 186 -3.78 -9.19 -11.43
N LYS A 187 -2.77 -9.75 -12.09
CA LYS A 187 -2.88 -11.05 -12.78
C LYS A 187 -3.11 -12.19 -11.79
N CYS A 188 -2.33 -12.25 -10.70
CA CYS A 188 -2.43 -13.31 -9.70
C CYS A 188 -3.83 -13.38 -9.05
N ILE A 189 -4.44 -12.23 -8.74
CA ILE A 189 -5.83 -12.18 -8.25
C ILE A 189 -6.80 -12.70 -9.31
N GLY A 190 -6.60 -12.34 -10.59
CA GLY A 190 -7.41 -12.84 -11.70
C GLY A 190 -7.33 -14.36 -11.85
N ASP A 191 -6.11 -14.90 -11.88
CA ASP A 191 -5.86 -16.34 -11.97
C ASP A 191 -6.51 -17.10 -10.79
N TYR A 192 -6.43 -16.53 -9.57
CA TYR A 192 -7.10 -17.09 -8.39
C TYR A 192 -8.63 -17.08 -8.52
N LEU A 193 -9.22 -15.98 -8.99
CA LEU A 193 -10.67 -15.87 -9.21
C LEU A 193 -11.17 -16.85 -10.27
N GLU A 194 -10.44 -17.01 -11.38
CA GLU A 194 -10.77 -17.98 -12.44
C GLU A 194 -10.68 -19.42 -11.94
N ALA A 195 -9.65 -19.75 -11.15
CA ALA A 195 -9.51 -21.07 -10.54
C ALA A 195 -10.66 -21.35 -9.56
N HIS A 196 -11.04 -20.35 -8.75
CA HIS A 196 -12.14 -20.47 -7.79
C HIS A 196 -13.50 -20.69 -8.46
N GLN A 197 -13.75 -20.05 -9.60
CA GLN A 197 -14.97 -20.25 -10.39
C GLN A 197 -15.05 -21.67 -10.99
N LYS A 198 -13.93 -22.21 -11.50
CA LYS A 198 -13.87 -23.57 -12.05
C LYS A 198 -14.14 -24.64 -10.99
N ASP A 199 -13.60 -24.45 -9.80
CA ASP A 199 -13.86 -25.35 -8.66
C ASP A 199 -15.35 -25.32 -8.27
N SER A 200 -15.98 -24.14 -8.22
CA SER A 200 -17.39 -24.00 -7.86
C SER A 200 -18.37 -24.60 -8.88
N GLN A 201 -17.99 -24.67 -10.18
CA GLN A 201 -18.83 -25.29 -11.21
C GLN A 201 -18.77 -26.83 -11.16
N ASN A 202 -17.61 -27.39 -10.80
CA ASN A 202 -17.43 -28.83 -10.64
C ASN A 202 -18.04 -29.38 -9.35
N ASP A 203 -18.29 -28.53 -8.34
CA ASP A 203 -18.93 -28.88 -7.06
C ASP A 203 -20.45 -29.13 -7.15
N SER A 204 -21.03 -29.07 -8.36
CA SER A 204 -22.43 -29.45 -8.62
C SER A 204 -22.66 -30.97 -8.59
N ARG A 205 -21.65 -31.78 -8.26
CA ARG A 205 -21.74 -33.24 -8.10
C ARG A 205 -21.09 -33.73 -6.80
N GLY A 206 -21.90 -33.80 -5.73
CA GLY A 206 -21.64 -34.55 -4.48
C GLY A 206 -21.39 -33.63 -3.29
N PHE A 207 -22.12 -33.68 -2.17
CA PHE A 207 -22.60 -34.86 -1.45
C PHE A 207 -24.00 -34.64 -0.87
N ALA A 208 -24.92 -35.55 -1.19
CA ALA A 208 -26.00 -35.92 -0.29
C ALA A 208 -25.51 -37.15 0.51
N TYR A 209 -25.33 -36.96 1.81
CA TYR A 209 -25.58 -37.96 2.86
C TYR A 209 -25.98 -37.21 4.12
#